data_AF-A0A386ZHY5-F1
#
_entry.id   AF-A0A386ZHY5-F1
#
_cell.length_a   1.000
_cell.length_b   1.000
_cell.length_c   1.000
_cell.angle_alpha   90.00
_cell.angle_beta   90.00
_cell.angle_gamma   90.00
#
_symmetry.space_group_name_H-M   'P 1'
#
loop_
_entity.id
_entity.type
_entity.pdbx_description
1 polymer ?
#
loop_
_entity_poly.entity_id
_entity_poly.type
_entity_poly.pdbx_seq_one_letter_code
_entity_poly.pdbx_strand_id
1 'polypeptide(L)'
;MFGAGGAHADDSGGPVQVGDTVYFSLDQWNCSIAGTGEVGCDLAVPAAVMNVLYAGAQVPFPNVPAIVIDSAATPAHPEWNSNGSHTLPGGNPGLAAIAQVSGHDPQFSITHAGATCQITFNGSAVCTSMGHGFNQRGPVPFGY
;
A
#
# COMPACT_ATOMS: atom_id res chain seq x y z
N MET A 1 7.76 -39.20 7.11
CA MET A 1 6.95 -38.27 7.93
C MET A 1 6.28 -37.33 6.95
N PHE A 2 5.02 -37.58 6.60
CA PHE A 2 4.29 -36.83 5.58
C PHE A 2 3.61 -35.63 6.26
N GLY A 3 4.16 -34.43 6.06
CA GLY A 3 3.52 -33.19 6.47
C GLY A 3 2.76 -32.62 5.28
N ALA A 4 1.46 -32.90 5.20
CA ALA A 4 0.56 -32.20 4.30
C ALA A 4 0.43 -30.76 4.79
N GLY A 5 1.07 -29.82 4.10
CA GLY A 5 0.79 -28.40 4.26
C GLY A 5 -0.63 -28.15 3.78
N GLY A 6 -1.51 -27.69 4.66
CA GLY A 6 -2.89 -27.38 4.33
C GLY A 6 -2.95 -26.33 3.25
N ALA A 7 -3.59 -26.65 2.13
CA ALA A 7 -4.01 -25.67 1.14
C ALA A 7 -5.17 -24.86 1.76
N HIS A 8 -4.92 -23.59 2.06
CA HIS A 8 -5.98 -22.61 2.31
C HIS A 8 -6.40 -22.03 0.96
N ALA A 9 -7.37 -22.68 0.33
CA ALA A 9 -8.25 -22.01 -0.61
C ALA A 9 -9.52 -21.70 0.18
N ASP A 10 -9.58 -20.52 0.79
CA ASP A 10 -10.82 -19.93 1.25
C ASP A 10 -11.06 -18.70 0.37
N ASP A 11 -12.07 -18.81 -0.49
CA ASP A 11 -12.45 -17.82 -1.49
C ASP A 11 -13.21 -16.66 -0.83
N SER A 12 -12.56 -16.03 0.15
CA SER A 12 -13.02 -14.82 0.84
C SER A 12 -11.94 -13.76 0.71
N GLY A 13 -12.10 -12.90 -0.31
CA GLY A 13 -11.19 -11.80 -0.62
C GLY A 13 -10.90 -10.95 0.63
N GLY A 14 -9.66 -10.98 1.07
CA GLY A 14 -9.17 -10.24 2.22
C GLY A 14 -7.64 -10.25 2.24
N PRO A 15 -7.04 -9.36 3.04
CA PRO A 15 -5.59 -9.28 3.15
C PRO A 15 -4.99 -10.60 3.65
N VAL A 16 -3.82 -10.96 3.13
CA VAL A 16 -3.08 -12.17 3.53
C VAL A 16 -1.93 -11.79 4.43
N GLN A 17 -1.82 -12.44 5.59
CA GLN A 17 -0.72 -12.24 6.52
C GLN A 17 0.35 -13.33 6.34
N VAL A 18 1.60 -12.92 6.14
CA VAL A 18 2.79 -13.79 6.11
C VAL A 18 3.77 -13.31 7.17
N GLY A 19 3.94 -14.10 8.23
CA GLY A 19 4.65 -13.65 9.42
C GLY A 19 3.95 -12.43 10.04
N ASP A 20 4.70 -11.35 10.24
CA ASP A 20 4.16 -10.09 10.78
C ASP A 20 3.76 -9.08 9.68
N THR A 21 3.86 -9.48 8.41
CA THR A 21 3.55 -8.60 7.27
C THR A 21 2.21 -8.94 6.67
N VAL A 22 1.39 -7.93 6.42
CA VAL A 22 0.07 -8.06 5.79
C VAL A 22 0.13 -7.56 4.37
N TYR A 23 -0.26 -8.40 3.41
CA TYR A 23 -0.26 -8.14 1.97
C TYR A 23 -1.68 -7.99 1.44
N PHE A 24 -1.90 -7.00 0.60
CA PHE A 24 -3.19 -6.67 -0.01
C PHE A 24 -3.00 -5.90 -1.31
N SER A 25 -4.00 -5.89 -2.16
CA SER A 25 -4.03 -5.00 -3.32
C SER A 25 -4.85 -3.75 -3.01
N LEU A 26 -4.28 -2.58 -3.33
CA LEU A 26 -4.96 -1.29 -3.23
C LEU A 26 -5.17 -0.76 -4.66
N ASP A 27 -6.35 -1.00 -5.21
CA ASP A 27 -6.64 -0.83 -6.64
C ASP A 27 -5.66 -1.65 -7.50
N GLN A 28 -4.81 -1.00 -8.29
CA GLN A 28 -3.83 -1.66 -9.16
C GLN A 28 -2.46 -1.87 -8.49
N TRP A 29 -2.32 -1.54 -7.21
CA TRP A 29 -1.04 -1.63 -6.49
C TRP A 29 -1.02 -2.85 -5.59
N ASN A 30 0.11 -3.54 -5.55
CA ASN A 30 0.36 -4.60 -4.58
C ASN A 30 1.05 -3.98 -3.38
N CYS A 31 0.40 -3.99 -2.22
CA CYS A 31 0.89 -3.32 -1.03
C CYS A 31 1.15 -4.30 0.12
N SER A 32 2.05 -3.91 1.00
CA SER A 32 2.32 -4.60 2.25
C SER A 32 2.43 -3.62 3.41
N ILE A 33 2.00 -4.04 4.60
CA ILE A 33 2.30 -3.37 5.87
C ILE A 33 3.08 -4.35 6.74
N ALA A 34 4.33 -4.02 7.08
CA ALA A 34 5.16 -4.82 7.97
C ALA A 34 4.74 -4.66 9.44
N GLY A 35 5.15 -5.59 10.32
CA GLY A 35 4.89 -5.51 11.76
C GLY A 35 5.51 -4.30 12.46
N THR A 36 6.45 -3.62 11.80
CA THR A 36 7.07 -2.36 12.22
C THR A 36 6.24 -1.13 11.87
N GLY A 37 5.15 -1.29 11.11
CA GLY A 37 4.34 -0.21 10.57
C GLY A 37 4.88 0.36 9.25
N GLU A 38 5.97 -0.19 8.71
CA GLU A 38 6.43 0.17 7.36
C GLU A 38 5.36 -0.20 6.33
N VAL A 39 5.08 0.72 5.42
CA VAL A 39 4.12 0.52 4.33
C VAL A 39 4.84 0.64 3.02
N GLY A 40 4.61 -0.28 2.10
CA GLY A 40 5.05 -0.10 0.73
C GLY A 40 4.07 -0.67 -0.28
N CYS A 41 4.12 -0.13 -1.49
CA CYS A 41 3.28 -0.53 -2.61
C CYS A 41 4.08 -0.60 -3.90
N ASP A 42 4.08 -1.77 -4.53
CA ASP A 42 4.53 -1.98 -5.91
C ASP A 42 3.48 -1.47 -6.90
N LEU A 43 3.93 -0.65 -7.85
CA LEU A 43 3.10 -0.14 -8.93
C LEU A 43 3.16 -1.13 -10.10
N ALA A 44 1.99 -1.60 -10.56
CA ALA A 44 1.89 -2.48 -11.73
C ALA A 44 2.55 -1.87 -13.00
N VAL A 45 2.48 -0.55 -13.12
CA VAL A 45 3.23 0.23 -14.11
C VAL A 45 3.97 1.33 -13.37
N PRO A 46 5.31 1.42 -13.46
CA PRO A 46 6.07 2.47 -12.78
C PRO A 46 5.54 3.86 -13.13
N ALA A 47 5.29 4.68 -12.12
CA ALA A 47 4.88 6.06 -12.37
C ALA A 47 6.07 6.85 -12.93
N ALA A 48 5.82 7.66 -13.96
CA ALA A 48 6.88 8.45 -14.58
C ALA A 48 7.52 9.44 -13.58
N VAL A 49 6.72 9.96 -12.65
CA VAL A 49 7.14 10.88 -11.59
C VAL A 49 6.29 10.68 -10.33
N MET A 50 6.87 10.90 -9.16
CA MET A 50 6.18 11.14 -7.89
C MET A 50 6.64 12.50 -7.34
N ASN A 51 5.72 13.30 -6.83
CA ASN A 51 6.08 14.53 -6.10
C ASN A 51 6.11 14.24 -4.61
N VAL A 52 7.20 14.57 -3.94
CA VAL A 52 7.36 14.40 -2.50
C VAL A 52 7.46 15.78 -1.84
N LEU A 53 6.62 16.03 -0.84
CA LEU A 53 6.71 17.23 -0.02
C LEU A 53 7.87 17.09 0.97
N TYR A 54 8.98 17.75 0.70
CA TYR A 54 10.17 17.75 1.56
C TYR A 54 10.54 19.18 1.94
N ALA A 55 10.65 19.45 3.25
CA ALA A 55 10.98 20.78 3.79
C ALA A 55 10.12 21.94 3.22
N GLY A 56 8.84 21.68 2.96
CA GLY A 56 7.90 22.67 2.41
C GLY A 56 7.95 22.86 0.89
N ALA A 57 8.79 22.11 0.18
CA ALA A 57 8.90 22.15 -1.29
C ALA A 57 8.49 20.81 -1.91
N GLN A 58 7.91 20.86 -3.12
CA GLN A 58 7.61 19.69 -3.93
C GLN A 58 8.84 19.27 -4.71
N VAL A 59 9.34 18.07 -4.44
CA VAL A 59 10.51 17.50 -5.12
C VAL A 59 10.04 16.36 -6.04
N PRO A 60 10.22 16.50 -7.37
CA PRO A 60 9.84 15.44 -8.31
C PRO A 60 10.91 14.35 -8.37
N PHE A 61 10.49 13.10 -8.26
CA PHE A 61 11.34 11.93 -8.38
C PHE A 61 10.91 11.08 -9.59
N PRO A 62 11.82 10.75 -10.51
CA PRO A 62 11.49 10.03 -11.73
C PRO A 62 11.42 8.51 -11.51
N ASN A 63 10.70 7.82 -12.40
CA ASN A 63 10.64 6.35 -12.52
C ASN A 63 10.40 5.65 -11.19
N VAL A 64 9.15 5.64 -10.74
CA VAL A 64 8.75 5.19 -9.41
C VAL A 64 8.11 3.80 -9.54
N PRO A 65 8.87 2.71 -9.35
CA PRO A 65 8.33 1.35 -9.43
C PRO A 65 7.57 0.95 -8.17
N ALA A 66 7.92 1.53 -7.02
CA ALA A 66 7.26 1.32 -5.75
C ALA A 66 7.34 2.59 -4.91
N ILE A 67 6.48 2.70 -3.90
CA ILE A 67 6.43 3.80 -2.93
C ILE A 67 6.47 3.20 -1.53
N VAL A 68 7.23 3.81 -0.62
CA VAL A 68 7.40 3.32 0.75
C VAL A 68 7.26 4.45 1.79
N ILE A 69 6.85 4.04 2.99
CA ILE A 69 6.93 4.78 4.25
C ILE A 69 7.66 3.87 5.24
N ASP A 70 8.96 4.06 5.41
CA ASP A 70 9.85 3.20 6.21
C ASP A 70 10.46 3.91 7.44
N SER A 71 10.19 5.20 7.60
CA SER A 71 10.84 6.04 8.59
C SER A 71 9.94 7.18 9.07
N ALA A 72 10.02 7.51 10.35
CA ALA A 72 9.37 8.70 10.91
C ALA A 72 10.11 10.00 10.55
N ALA A 73 11.34 9.93 10.03
CA ALA A 73 12.15 11.11 9.72
C ALA A 73 12.01 11.60 8.27
N THR A 74 11.54 10.74 7.37
CA THR A 74 11.44 11.04 5.93
C THR A 74 10.00 10.86 5.44
N PRO A 75 9.51 11.77 4.57
CA PRO A 75 8.22 11.61 3.89
C PRO A 75 8.13 10.30 3.12
N ALA A 76 6.92 9.93 2.71
CA ALA A 76 6.75 8.84 1.75
C ALA A 76 7.57 9.11 0.47
N HIS A 77 8.33 8.11 0.00
CA HIS A 77 9.26 8.28 -1.12
C HIS A 77 9.29 7.04 -2.04
N PRO A 78 9.85 7.17 -3.25
CA PRO A 78 10.05 6.01 -4.12
C PRO A 78 10.97 4.96 -3.48
N GLU A 79 10.68 3.70 -3.79
CA GLU A 79 11.54 2.55 -3.50
C GLU A 79 12.00 1.92 -4.82
N TRP A 80 13.09 2.42 -5.38
CA TRP A 80 13.58 1.96 -6.70
C TRP A 80 14.06 0.51 -6.73
N ASN A 81 14.40 -0.04 -5.56
CA ASN A 81 14.97 -1.37 -5.38
C ASN A 81 13.98 -2.36 -4.76
N SER A 82 12.69 -2.04 -4.76
CA SER A 82 11.65 -2.94 -4.22
C SER A 82 11.68 -4.31 -4.91
N ASN A 83 11.83 -4.35 -6.24
CA ASN A 83 11.84 -5.59 -7.02
C ASN A 83 10.63 -6.50 -6.73
N GLY A 84 9.46 -5.93 -6.41
CA GLY A 84 8.28 -6.72 -6.04
C GLY A 84 8.23 -7.08 -4.55
N SER A 85 8.95 -6.37 -3.67
CA SER A 85 9.03 -6.69 -2.23
C SER A 85 7.66 -6.62 -1.53
N HIS A 86 6.69 -5.92 -2.11
CA HIS A 86 5.34 -5.78 -1.58
C HIS A 86 4.33 -6.69 -2.31
N THR A 87 4.79 -7.58 -3.18
CA THR A 87 3.96 -8.44 -4.02
C THR A 87 4.20 -9.92 -3.70
N LEU A 88 3.13 -10.62 -3.32
CA LEU A 88 3.16 -12.07 -3.16
C LEU A 88 3.27 -12.78 -4.52
N PRO A 89 3.81 -14.02 -4.55
CA PRO A 89 3.70 -14.87 -5.73
C PRO A 89 2.23 -15.05 -6.14
N GLY A 90 1.89 -14.62 -7.36
CA GLY A 90 0.50 -14.64 -7.86
C GLY A 90 -0.28 -13.33 -7.66
N GLY A 91 0.33 -12.31 -7.06
CA GLY A 91 -0.29 -11.03 -6.75
C GLY A 91 -0.94 -11.00 -5.37
N ASN A 92 -1.26 -9.79 -4.90
CA ASN A 92 -1.90 -9.63 -3.60
C ASN A 92 -3.42 -9.74 -3.70
N PRO A 93 -4.08 -10.22 -2.64
CA PRO A 93 -5.54 -10.31 -2.61
C PRO A 93 -6.20 -8.93 -2.44
N GLY A 94 -7.36 -8.75 -3.06
CA GLY A 94 -8.21 -7.58 -2.89
C GLY A 94 -8.72 -7.41 -1.45
N LEU A 95 -8.86 -6.16 -1.02
CA LEU A 95 -9.59 -5.84 0.20
C LEU A 95 -11.10 -6.02 0.00
N ALA A 96 -11.79 -6.42 1.06
CA ALA A 96 -13.25 -6.44 1.08
C ALA A 96 -13.81 -5.01 1.10
N ALA A 97 -14.85 -4.76 0.31
CA ALA A 97 -15.52 -3.47 0.30
C ALA A 97 -16.18 -3.20 1.66
N ILE A 98 -16.04 -1.97 2.14
CA ILE A 98 -16.65 -1.52 3.39
C ILE A 98 -18.13 -1.21 3.13
N ALA A 99 -19.00 -1.71 4.00
CA ALA A 99 -20.41 -1.34 3.99
C ALA A 99 -20.54 0.17 4.26
N GLN A 100 -21.05 0.90 3.28
CA GLN A 100 -21.19 2.34 3.35
C GLN A 100 -22.38 2.70 4.26
N VAL A 101 -22.09 3.40 5.36
CA VAL A 101 -23.08 4.00 6.27
C VAL A 101 -23.27 5.48 5.93
N SER A 102 -22.25 6.13 5.42
CA SER A 102 -22.25 7.50 4.91
C SER A 102 -21.68 7.58 3.50
N GLY A 103 -22.03 8.63 2.75
CA GLY A 103 -21.42 8.91 1.44
C GLY A 103 -19.96 9.37 1.48
N HIS A 104 -19.34 9.39 2.66
CA HIS A 104 -17.95 9.79 2.89
C HIS A 104 -17.09 8.67 3.46
N ASP A 105 -17.66 7.47 3.63
CA ASP A 105 -16.91 6.32 4.13
C ASP A 105 -15.88 5.88 3.07
N PRO A 106 -14.70 5.40 3.47
CA PRO A 106 -13.78 4.78 2.52
C PRO A 106 -14.44 3.56 1.88
N GLN A 107 -14.12 3.31 0.61
CA GLN A 107 -14.59 2.13 -0.12
C GLN A 107 -13.92 0.86 0.41
N PHE A 108 -12.64 0.98 0.76
CA PHE A 108 -11.79 -0.08 1.31
C PHE A 108 -10.87 0.54 2.36
N SER A 109 -10.56 -0.20 3.43
CA SER A 109 -9.60 0.25 4.44
C SER A 109 -8.95 -0.95 5.12
N ILE A 110 -7.69 -0.81 5.44
CA ILE A 110 -6.91 -1.75 6.23
C ILE A 110 -6.01 -0.98 7.19
N THR A 111 -5.94 -1.44 8.43
CA THR A 111 -5.02 -0.93 9.44
C THR A 111 -4.21 -2.09 10.00
N HIS A 112 -2.90 -1.91 10.07
CA HIS A 112 -1.97 -2.87 10.65
C HIS A 112 -0.75 -2.14 11.22
N ALA A 113 -0.25 -2.57 12.38
CA ALA A 113 0.96 -2.01 13.00
C ALA A 113 1.03 -0.47 13.08
N GLY A 114 -0.11 0.22 13.25
CA GLY A 114 -0.19 1.69 13.31
C GLY A 114 -0.23 2.40 11.95
N ALA A 115 -0.10 1.67 10.85
CA ALA A 115 -0.33 2.16 9.50
C ALA A 115 -1.77 1.95 9.07
N THR A 116 -2.27 2.82 8.18
CA THR A 116 -3.59 2.69 7.55
C THR A 116 -3.48 2.93 6.06
N CYS A 117 -4.06 2.05 5.26
CA CYS A 117 -4.23 2.20 3.82
C CYS A 117 -5.71 2.09 3.45
N GLN A 118 -6.17 2.91 2.53
CA GLN A 118 -7.56 2.96 2.12
C GLN A 118 -7.74 3.42 0.69
N ILE A 119 -8.88 3.06 0.11
CA ILE A 119 -9.44 3.77 -1.04
C ILE A 119 -10.55 4.64 -0.48
N THR A 120 -10.37 5.96 -0.59
CA THR A 120 -11.33 6.94 -0.08
C THR A 120 -12.66 6.88 -0.83
N PHE A 121 -13.70 7.53 -0.30
CA PHE A 121 -15.03 7.59 -0.94
C PHE A 121 -15.02 8.08 -2.39
N ASN A 122 -14.01 8.87 -2.78
CA ASN A 122 -13.82 9.40 -4.13
C ASN A 122 -12.80 8.62 -4.97
N GLY A 123 -12.42 7.41 -4.55
CA GLY A 123 -11.56 6.50 -5.30
C GLY A 123 -10.06 6.79 -5.23
N SER A 124 -9.60 7.61 -4.28
CA SER A 124 -8.16 7.88 -4.11
C SER A 124 -7.54 6.80 -3.24
N ALA A 125 -6.48 6.17 -3.73
CA ALA A 125 -5.62 5.34 -2.90
C ALA A 125 -4.82 6.24 -1.95
N VAL A 126 -4.82 5.93 -0.66
CA VAL A 126 -4.13 6.69 0.38
C VAL A 126 -3.55 5.71 1.40
N CYS A 127 -2.28 5.90 1.77
CA CYS A 127 -1.67 5.23 2.90
C CYS A 127 -1.02 6.24 3.82
N THR A 128 -1.07 5.97 5.12
CA THR A 128 -0.44 6.78 6.16
C THR A 128 0.24 5.88 7.18
N SER A 129 1.46 6.24 7.56
CA SER A 129 2.20 5.60 8.65
C SER A 129 3.27 6.55 9.17
N MET A 130 3.70 6.38 10.42
CA MET A 130 4.85 7.11 11.00
C MET A 130 4.79 8.65 10.88
N GLY A 131 3.58 9.23 10.76
CA GLY A 131 3.37 10.67 10.57
C GLY A 131 3.41 11.15 9.12
N HIS A 132 3.65 10.25 8.17
CA HIS A 132 3.78 10.50 6.73
C HIS A 132 2.65 9.82 5.95
N GLY A 133 2.53 10.16 4.67
CA GLY A 133 1.59 9.49 3.81
C GLY A 133 1.87 9.65 2.34
N PHE A 134 1.29 8.75 1.56
CA PHE A 134 1.18 8.94 0.12
C PHE A 134 -0.26 8.82 -0.31
N ASN A 135 -0.58 9.49 -1.40
CA ASN A 135 -1.83 9.31 -2.10
C ASN A 135 -1.61 9.27 -3.61
N GLN A 136 -2.52 8.60 -4.30
CA GLN A 136 -2.65 8.73 -5.73
C GLN A 136 -4.09 9.08 -6.07
N ARG A 137 -4.24 10.24 -6.73
CA ARG A 137 -5.44 10.64 -7.44
C ARG A 137 -5.05 11.01 -8.87
N GLY A 138 -5.35 10.13 -9.83
CA GLY A 138 -4.91 10.29 -11.22
C GLY A 138 -3.52 9.65 -11.47
N PRO A 139 -2.81 10.01 -12.56
CA PRO A 139 -1.64 9.25 -13.01
C PRO A 139 -0.37 9.48 -12.18
N VAL A 140 -0.31 10.52 -11.34
CA VAL A 140 0.91 10.92 -10.61
C VAL A 140 0.72 10.69 -9.11
N PRO A 141 1.53 9.82 -8.47
CA PRO A 141 1.56 9.68 -7.02
C PRO A 141 2.16 10.90 -6.32
N PHE A 142 1.75 11.08 -5.06
CA PHE A 142 2.20 12.16 -4.20
C PHE A 142 2.56 11.63 -2.81
N GLY A 143 3.70 12.03 -2.27
CA GLY A 143 4.15 11.72 -0.89
C GLY A 143 4.30 12.97 -0.04
N TYR A 144 4.09 12.84 1.26
CA TYR A 144 4.25 13.90 2.25
C TYR A 144 4.67 13.37 3.62
#